data_AF-A0A136A2V4-F1
#
_entry.id   AF-A0A136A2V4-F1
#
_cell.length_a   1.000
_cell.length_b   1.000
_cell.length_c   1.000
_cell.angle_alpha   90.00
_cell.angle_beta   90.00
_cell.angle_gamma   90.00
#
_symmetry.space_group_name_H-M   'P 1'
#
loop_
_entity.id
_entity.type
_entity.pdbx_description
1 polymer ?
#
loop_
_entity_poly.entity_id
_entity_poly.type
_entity_poly.pdbx_seq_one_letter_code
_entity_poly.pdbx_strand_id
1 'polypeptide(L)'
;MLEREPTALAGKAYNSLAILYHKVPSWPVAFGSDKKAVTLFEQSILLDPQGIDSNYFYAEFLYDEGKYKAAQKRLLIAQQTPIRVDHELADSGRLKDVQELLNKVEKKLN
;
A
#
# COMPACT_ATOMS: atom_id res chain seq x y z
N MET A 1 -12.94 -27.83 -14.77
CA MET A 1 -12.70 -27.59 -13.34
C MET A 1 -11.43 -26.77 -13.21
N LEU A 2 -11.55 -25.50 -12.81
CA LEU A 2 -10.45 -24.72 -12.23
C LEU A 2 -11.12 -23.85 -11.16
N GLU A 3 -11.20 -24.44 -9.97
CA GLU A 3 -11.55 -23.78 -8.72
C GLU A 3 -10.32 -23.01 -8.19
N ARG A 4 -10.57 -21.95 -7.41
CA ARG A 4 -9.63 -21.10 -6.63
C ARG A 4 -9.02 -19.95 -7.44
N GLU A 5 -9.19 -18.67 -7.08
CA GLU A 5 -8.97 -18.06 -5.75
C GLU A 5 -9.95 -16.88 -5.48
N PRO A 6 -11.00 -17.07 -4.68
CA PRO A 6 -11.88 -15.98 -4.21
C PRO A 6 -11.13 -14.89 -3.41
N THR A 7 -9.97 -15.25 -2.87
CA THR A 7 -9.08 -14.46 -2.00
C THR A 7 -8.34 -13.36 -2.76
N ALA A 8 -7.84 -13.65 -3.98
CA ALA A 8 -7.19 -12.66 -4.83
C ALA A 8 -8.17 -11.60 -5.35
N LEU A 9 -9.43 -12.00 -5.59
CA LEU A 9 -10.51 -11.09 -5.97
C LEU A 9 -10.91 -10.16 -4.80
N ALA A 10 -10.93 -10.70 -3.58
CA ALA A 10 -11.19 -9.92 -2.38
C ALA A 10 -10.09 -8.87 -2.11
N GLY A 11 -8.82 -9.22 -2.31
CA GLY A 11 -7.70 -8.28 -2.17
C GLY A 11 -7.77 -7.11 -3.16
N LYS A 12 -8.17 -7.38 -4.41
CA LYS A 12 -8.41 -6.33 -5.42
C LYS A 12 -9.56 -5.40 -5.04
N ALA A 13 -10.63 -5.92 -4.44
CA ALA A 13 -11.75 -5.10 -3.96
C ALA A 13 -11.34 -4.17 -2.81
N TYR A 14 -10.54 -4.64 -1.86
CA TYR A 14 -10.04 -3.80 -0.76
C TYR A 14 -9.07 -2.72 -1.27
N ASN A 15 -8.24 -3.04 -2.26
CA ASN A 15 -7.32 -2.08 -2.88
C ASN A 15 -8.07 -0.95 -3.60
N SER A 16 -9.12 -1.28 -4.36
CA SER A 16 -9.99 -0.28 -4.99
C SER A 16 -10.71 0.60 -3.97
N LEU A 17 -11.16 0.04 -2.85
CA LEU A 17 -11.76 0.81 -1.74
C LEU A 17 -10.77 1.76 -1.07
N ALA A 18 -9.53 1.32 -0.85
CA ALA A 18 -8.48 2.15 -0.25
C ALA A 18 -8.11 3.35 -1.15
N ILE A 19 -7.99 3.13 -2.47
CA ILE A 19 -7.75 4.20 -3.45
C ILE A 19 -8.91 5.19 -3.50
N LEU A 20 -10.16 4.70 -3.41
CA LEU A 20 -11.35 5.55 -3.34
C LEU A 20 -11.33 6.43 -2.07
N TYR A 21 -10.94 5.87 -0.92
CA TYR A 21 -10.87 6.64 0.32
C TYR A 21 -9.69 7.63 0.37
N HIS A 22 -8.61 7.38 -0.36
CA HIS A 22 -7.40 8.20 -0.35
C HIS A 22 -7.40 9.36 -1.36
N LYS A 23 -8.02 9.18 -2.55
CA LYS A 23 -7.88 10.14 -3.66
C LYS A 23 -9.09 11.03 -3.96
N VAL A 24 -10.22 10.85 -3.29
CA VAL A 24 -11.40 11.71 -3.50
C VAL A 24 -11.37 12.85 -2.47
N PRO A 25 -11.45 14.13 -2.88
CA PRO A 25 -11.42 15.26 -1.94
C PRO A 25 -12.56 15.15 -0.93
N SER A 26 -12.19 15.09 0.34
CA SER A 26 -13.06 14.90 1.50
C SER A 26 -14.11 16.02 1.63
N TRP A 27 -15.33 15.79 1.13
CA TRP A 27 -16.56 16.41 1.64
C TRP A 27 -17.72 15.39 1.55
N PRO A 28 -18.50 15.11 2.62
CA PRO A 28 -18.41 15.60 4.00
C PRO A 28 -17.88 14.56 5.01
N VAL A 29 -17.37 13.40 4.57
CA VAL A 29 -16.82 12.40 5.49
C VAL A 29 -15.30 12.44 5.41
N ALA A 30 -14.68 13.32 6.20
CA ALA A 30 -13.33 13.05 6.67
C ALA A 30 -13.39 11.71 7.42
N PHE A 31 -12.77 10.65 6.91
CA PHE A 31 -12.63 9.41 7.66
C PHE A 31 -11.65 9.63 8.82
N GLY A 32 -12.15 10.35 9.82
CA GLY A 32 -11.57 10.49 11.13
C GLY A 32 -11.55 9.12 11.77
N SER A 33 -10.37 8.52 11.77
CA SER A 33 -9.87 7.57 12.76
C SER A 33 -8.62 6.92 12.15
N ASP A 34 -7.46 7.58 12.30
CA ASP A 34 -6.15 7.01 11.94
C ASP A 34 -5.97 5.59 12.53
N LYS A 35 -6.63 5.32 13.66
CA LYS A 35 -6.71 3.98 14.30
C LYS A 35 -7.36 2.89 13.44
N LYS A 36 -8.36 3.21 12.63
CA LYS A 36 -9.03 2.26 11.73
C LYS A 36 -8.19 2.01 10.49
N ALA A 37 -7.57 3.07 9.96
CA ALA A 37 -6.62 2.95 8.84
C ALA A 37 -5.44 2.04 9.23
N VAL A 38 -4.83 2.25 10.40
CA VAL A 38 -3.78 1.37 10.94
C VAL A 38 -4.24 -0.08 11.02
N THR A 39 -5.43 -0.34 11.59
CA THR A 39 -5.94 -1.71 11.74
C THR A 39 -6.13 -2.40 10.38
N LEU A 40 -6.65 -1.68 9.38
CA LEU A 40 -6.83 -2.20 8.02
C LEU A 40 -5.50 -2.46 7.31
N PHE A 41 -4.52 -1.58 7.48
CA PHE A 41 -3.18 -1.80 6.94
C PHE A 41 -2.48 -2.98 7.60
N GLU A 42 -2.58 -3.13 8.93
CA GLU A 42 -2.04 -4.28 9.64
C GLU A 42 -2.67 -5.60 9.14
N GLN A 43 -3.99 -5.63 8.95
CA GLN A 43 -4.67 -6.78 8.34
C GLN A 43 -4.20 -7.05 6.91
N SER A 44 -4.06 -5.99 6.09
CA SER A 44 -3.55 -6.11 4.72
C SER A 44 -2.14 -6.71 4.67
N ILE A 45 -1.27 -6.29 5.58
CA ILE A 45 0.09 -6.84 5.72
C ILE A 45 0.08 -8.28 6.21
N LEU A 46 -0.87 -8.68 7.07
CA LEU A 46 -0.98 -10.08 7.50
C LEU A 46 -1.40 -11.01 6.36
N LEU A 47 -2.26 -10.51 5.46
CA LEU A 47 -2.76 -11.27 4.31
C LEU A 47 -1.73 -11.37 3.19
N ASP A 48 -0.97 -10.29 2.95
CA ASP A 48 0.09 -10.26 1.94
C ASP A 48 1.35 -9.53 2.46
N PRO A 49 2.18 -10.20 3.28
CA PRO A 49 3.34 -9.57 3.93
C PRO A 49 4.39 -9.07 2.95
N GLN A 50 4.46 -9.69 1.77
CA GLN A 50 5.39 -9.34 0.69
C GLN A 50 4.68 -8.68 -0.48
N GLY A 51 3.43 -8.25 -0.29
CA GLY A 51 2.66 -7.57 -1.32
C GLY A 51 3.20 -6.18 -1.58
N ILE A 52 3.48 -5.89 -2.85
CA ILE A 52 3.96 -4.57 -3.26
C ILE A 52 2.93 -3.48 -2.93
N ASP A 53 1.64 -3.73 -3.19
CA ASP A 53 0.55 -2.81 -2.90
C ASP A 53 0.36 -2.62 -1.38
N SER A 54 0.26 -3.71 -0.62
CA SER A 54 0.04 -3.68 0.84
C SER A 54 1.14 -2.91 1.56
N ASN A 55 2.40 -3.17 1.19
CA ASN A 55 3.54 -2.47 1.79
C ASN A 55 3.64 -1.01 1.32
N TYR A 56 3.33 -0.71 0.05
CA TYR A 56 3.33 0.66 -0.47
C TYR A 56 2.28 1.54 0.23
N PHE A 57 1.01 1.13 0.25
CA PHE A 57 -0.04 1.97 0.84
C PHE A 57 0.12 2.15 2.34
N TYR A 58 0.59 1.11 3.04
CA TYR A 58 0.91 1.28 4.46
C TYR A 58 2.08 2.24 4.67
N ALA A 59 3.10 2.21 3.80
CA ALA A 59 4.19 3.16 3.86
C ALA A 59 3.75 4.60 3.58
N GLU A 60 2.84 4.81 2.63
CA GLU A 60 2.25 6.12 2.32
C GLU A 60 1.52 6.68 3.54
N PHE A 61 0.66 5.87 4.16
CA PHE A 61 0.02 6.24 5.42
C PHE A 61 1.03 6.59 6.53
N LEU A 62 2.08 5.77 6.71
CA LEU A 62 3.12 6.04 7.69
C LEU A 62 3.90 7.33 7.38
N TYR A 63 4.07 7.67 6.10
CA TYR A 63 4.72 8.92 5.68
C TYR A 63 3.84 10.13 6.03
N ASP A 64 2.54 10.07 5.76
CA ASP A 64 1.59 11.14 6.08
C ASP A 64 1.48 11.36 7.60
N GLU A 65 1.60 10.29 8.38
CA GLU A 65 1.67 10.30 9.86
C GLU A 65 3.03 10.77 10.41
N GLY A 66 4.00 11.10 9.55
CA GLY A 66 5.35 11.53 9.95
C GLY A 66 6.26 10.40 10.46
N LYS A 67 5.84 9.13 10.36
CA LYS A 67 6.57 7.93 10.81
C LYS A 67 7.57 7.48 9.74
N TYR A 68 8.47 8.36 9.34
CA TYR A 68 9.35 8.18 8.16
C TYR A 68 10.23 6.93 8.21
N LYS A 69 10.80 6.56 9.36
CA LYS A 69 11.61 5.33 9.49
C LYS A 69 10.78 4.06 9.26
N ALA A 70 9.54 4.04 9.74
CA ALA A 70 8.64 2.90 9.54
C ALA A 70 8.16 2.83 8.09
N ALA A 71 7.87 3.99 7.48
CA ALA A 71 7.55 4.10 6.06
C ALA A 71 8.68 3.55 5.19
N GLN A 72 9.93 3.94 5.45
CA GLN A 72 11.11 3.45 4.73
C GLN A 72 11.20 1.92 4.76
N LYS A 73 11.05 1.31 5.94
CA LYS A 73 11.12 -0.15 6.09
C LYS A 73 10.08 -0.87 5.23
N ARG A 74 8.86 -0.35 5.16
CA ARG A 74 7.79 -0.93 4.34
C ARG A 74 8.07 -0.78 2.85
N LEU A 75 8.57 0.38 2.43
CA LEU A 75 8.93 0.61 1.03
C LEU A 75 10.07 -0.29 0.55
N LEU A 76 11.05 -0.56 1.39
CA LEU A 76 12.13 -1.50 1.06
C LEU A 76 11.60 -2.93 0.84
N ILE A 77 10.60 -3.35 1.61
CA ILE A 77 9.93 -4.64 1.40
C ILE A 77 9.15 -4.62 0.07
N ALA A 78 8.40 -3.55 -0.20
CA ALA A 78 7.67 -3.38 -1.46
C ALA A 78 8.62 -3.42 -2.68
N GLN A 79 9.78 -2.76 -2.59
CA GLN A 79 10.78 -2.70 -3.66
C GLN A 79 11.39 -4.08 -3.97
N GLN A 80 11.53 -4.95 -2.98
CA GLN A 80 12.10 -6.29 -3.13
C GLN A 80 11.08 -7.32 -3.65
N THR A 81 9.81 -6.93 -3.81
CA THR A 81 8.75 -7.84 -4.24
C THR A 81 8.96 -8.22 -5.72
N PRO A 82 9.01 -9.52 -6.06
CA PRO A 82 9.14 -9.95 -7.45
C PRO A 82 7.98 -9.46 -8.32
N ILE A 83 8.28 -8.92 -9.50
CA ILE A 83 7.26 -8.59 -10.50
C ILE A 83 6.60 -9.89 -10.94
N ARG A 84 5.27 -9.95 -10.80
CA ARG A 84 4.49 -11.11 -11.22
C ARG A 84 4.26 -11.03 -12.72
N VAL A 85 4.59 -12.11 -13.44
CA VAL A 85 4.59 -12.16 -14.92
C VAL A 85 3.21 -11.85 -15.51
N ASP A 86 2.14 -12.25 -14.85
CA ASP A 86 0.75 -11.99 -15.23
C ASP A 86 0.28 -10.56 -14.90
N HIS A 87 1.07 -9.79 -14.15
CA HIS A 87 0.74 -8.48 -13.58
C HIS A 87 1.86 -7.42 -13.84
N GLU A 88 2.73 -7.66 -14.82
CA GLU A 88 3.97 -6.90 -15.05
C GLU A 88 3.78 -5.39 -15.16
N LEU A 89 2.75 -4.94 -15.88
CA LEU A 89 2.47 -3.50 -16.06
C LEU A 89 2.08 -2.81 -14.75
N ALA A 90 1.24 -3.45 -13.94
CA ALA A 90 0.76 -2.91 -12.68
C ALA A 90 1.88 -2.89 -11.63
N ASP A 91 2.63 -3.98 -11.52
CA ASP A 91 3.74 -4.11 -10.59
C ASP A 91 4.88 -3.13 -10.96
N SER A 92 5.15 -2.91 -12.25
CA SER A 92 6.13 -1.90 -12.70
C SER A 92 5.71 -0.46 -12.37
N GLY A 93 4.41 -0.15 -12.49
CA GLY A 93 3.88 1.15 -12.08
C GLY A 93 4.05 1.37 -10.58
N ARG A 94 3.69 0.36 -9.77
CA ARG A 94 3.81 0.44 -8.32
C ARG A 94 5.28 0.53 -7.87
N LEU A 95 6.22 -0.13 -8.54
CA LEU A 95 7.65 0.02 -8.24
C LEU A 95 8.16 1.46 -8.45
N LYS A 96 7.64 2.17 -9.47
CA LYS A 96 7.95 3.60 -9.66
C LYS A 96 7.41 4.43 -8.50
N ASP A 97 6.15 4.20 -8.11
CA ASP A 97 5.54 4.89 -6.98
C ASP A 97 6.32 4.63 -5.67
N VAL A 98 6.78 3.40 -5.44
CA VAL A 98 7.64 3.02 -4.31
C VAL A 98 8.94 3.81 -4.33
N GLN A 99 9.62 3.90 -5.47
CA GLN A 99 10.88 4.64 -5.60
C GLN A 99 10.69 6.14 -5.35
N GLU A 100 9.61 6.73 -5.87
CA GLU A 100 9.30 8.14 -5.64
C GLU A 100 9.04 8.45 -4.16
N LEU A 101 8.29 7.58 -3.47
CA LEU A 101 8.01 7.75 -2.05
C LEU A 101 9.26 7.51 -1.19
N LEU A 102 10.12 6.56 -1.54
CA LEU A 102 11.43 6.37 -0.89
C LEU A 102 12.26 7.65 -0.93
N ASN A 103 12.36 8.29 -2.11
CA ASN A 103 13.10 9.53 -2.27
C ASN A 103 12.52 10.66 -1.38
N LYS A 104 11.20 10.71 -1.18
CA LYS A 104 10.56 11.67 -0.27
C LYS A 104 10.86 11.36 1.19
N VAL A 105 10.78 10.08 1.58
CA VAL A 105 11.09 9.61 2.94
C VAL A 105 12.54 9.93 3.30
N GLU A 106 13.49 9.66 2.41
CA GLU A 106 14.92 9.94 2.63
C GLU A 106 15.18 11.43 2.86
N LYS A 107 14.53 12.30 2.08
CA LYS A 107 14.60 13.76 2.29
C LYS A 107 14.06 14.22 3.65
N LYS A 108 13.14 13.46 4.26
CA LYS A 108 12.57 13.76 5.58
C LYS A 108 13.42 13.21 6.74
N LEU A 109 14.29 12.24 6.46
CA LEU A 109 15.18 11.61 7.44
C LEU A 109 16.56 12.27 7.53
N ASN A 110 16.94 13.04 6.51
CA ASN A 110 18.19 13.80 6.43
C ASN A 110 18.09 15.18 7.09
#